data_AF-A0A2N5A6F0-F1
#
_entry.id   AF-A0A2N5A6F0-F1
#
_cell.length_a   1.000
_cell.length_b   1.000
_cell.length_c   1.000
_cell.angle_alpha   90.00
_cell.angle_beta   90.00
_cell.angle_gamma   90.00
#
_symmetry.space_group_name_H-M   'P 1'
#
loop_
_entity.id
_entity.type
_entity.pdbx_description
1 polymer ?
#
loop_
_entity_poly.entity_id
_entity_poly.type
_entity_poly.pdbx_seq_one_letter_code
_entity_poly.pdbx_strand_id
1 'polypeptide(L)'
;MFRHVKQLQYTVRVAEPNPGLANLLLEQFGGPQGELAAACRYFTQGLSDDDPGRKDMLMDIATEELSHLEIIGTLVGMLNKGAKGALAEGTESEAELYRSLTANGNDSHITSLLYGGGPPLTNSAGVPWTAAYIDTI
;
A
#
# COMPACT_ATOMS: atom_id res chain seq x y z
N MET A 1 22.74 1.99 -6.71
CA MET A 1 22.52 0.54 -6.58
C MET A 1 21.57 0.34 -5.42
N PHE A 2 20.53 -0.49 -5.54
CA PHE A 2 19.61 -0.80 -4.44
C PHE A 2 19.95 -2.15 -3.80
N ARG A 3 19.68 -2.28 -2.51
CA ARG A 3 19.78 -3.53 -1.75
C ARG A 3 18.53 -3.69 -0.91
N HIS A 4 17.90 -4.85 -0.97
CA HIS A 4 16.79 -5.19 -0.09
C HIS A 4 17.30 -5.91 1.16
N VAL A 5 16.75 -5.53 2.31
CA VAL A 5 16.98 -6.19 3.61
C VAL A 5 15.62 -6.71 4.07
N LYS A 6 15.53 -8.01 4.42
CA LYS A 6 14.27 -8.68 4.74
C LYS A 6 13.55 -8.13 5.99
N GLN A 7 14.29 -7.41 6.83
CA GLN A 7 13.75 -6.84 8.06
C GLN A 7 13.07 -5.51 7.72
N LEU A 8 11.81 -5.37 8.13
CA LEU A 8 11.10 -4.10 8.03
C LEU A 8 11.82 -3.02 8.85
N GLN A 9 11.85 -1.79 8.32
CA GLN A 9 12.40 -0.62 9.01
C GLN A 9 11.74 -0.41 10.38
N TYR A 10 10.45 -0.71 10.50
CA TYR A 10 9.72 -0.76 11.76
C TYR A 10 8.83 -2.00 11.86
N THR A 11 8.78 -2.60 13.05
CA THR A 11 7.95 -3.80 13.27
C THR A 11 6.49 -3.43 13.44
N VAL A 12 5.64 -3.92 12.53
CA VAL A 12 4.19 -3.78 12.61
C VAL A 12 3.52 -5.05 13.12
N ARG A 13 2.39 -4.87 13.81
CA ARG A 13 1.57 -5.95 14.37
C ARG A 13 0.10 -5.66 14.10
N VAL A 14 -0.64 -6.68 13.69
CA VAL A 14 -2.09 -6.65 13.48
C VAL A 14 -2.70 -7.64 14.45
N ALA A 15 -3.63 -7.17 15.29
CA ALA A 15 -4.29 -8.03 16.28
C ALA A 15 -5.34 -8.94 15.63
N GLU A 16 -6.12 -8.42 14.69
CA GLU A 16 -7.17 -9.14 13.99
C GLU A 16 -7.31 -8.65 12.53
N PRO A 17 -7.79 -9.50 11.60
CA PRO A 17 -8.11 -9.08 10.23
C PRO A 17 -9.14 -7.95 10.20
N ASN A 18 -8.89 -6.92 9.39
CA ASN A 18 -9.82 -5.82 9.16
C ASN A 18 -9.67 -5.31 7.73
N PRO A 19 -10.41 -5.90 6.76
CA PRO A 19 -10.39 -5.50 5.36
C PRO A 19 -10.80 -4.04 5.14
N GLY A 20 -11.63 -3.51 6.06
CA GLY A 20 -12.04 -2.12 6.02
C GLY A 20 -10.84 -1.18 6.19
N LEU A 21 -10.06 -1.39 7.25
CA LEU A 21 -8.82 -0.65 7.48
C LEU A 21 -7.80 -0.89 6.36
N ALA A 22 -7.70 -2.12 5.84
CA ALA A 22 -6.81 -2.44 4.72
C ALA A 22 -7.09 -1.55 3.50
N ASN A 23 -8.37 -1.34 3.17
CA ASN A 23 -8.76 -0.48 2.06
C ASN A 23 -8.41 0.99 2.31
N LEU A 24 -8.58 1.49 3.54
CA LEU A 24 -8.19 2.87 3.87
C LEU A 24 -6.67 3.08 3.77
N LEU A 25 -5.87 2.09 4.17
CA LEU A 25 -4.42 2.14 4.05
C LEU A 25 -3.93 2.17 2.61
N LEU A 26 -4.76 1.81 1.62
CA LEU A 26 -4.42 2.01 0.21
C LEU A 26 -4.25 3.48 -0.15
N GLU A 27 -4.83 4.42 0.61
CA GLU A 27 -4.55 5.84 0.42
C GLU A 27 -3.07 6.17 0.69
N GLN A 28 -2.50 5.56 1.73
CA GLN A 28 -1.07 5.69 2.03
C GLN A 28 -0.19 4.84 1.11
N PHE A 29 -0.72 3.78 0.49
CA PHE A 29 0.06 2.95 -0.42
C PHE A 29 0.12 3.54 -1.84
N GLY A 30 -1.04 3.69 -2.48
CA GLY A 30 -1.19 4.08 -3.89
C GLY A 30 -1.92 5.41 -4.10
N GLY A 31 -2.22 6.17 -3.05
CA GLY A 31 -2.79 7.51 -3.16
C GLY A 31 -1.78 8.56 -3.64
N PRO A 32 -2.26 9.75 -4.03
CA PRO A 32 -1.43 10.84 -4.55
C PRO A 32 -0.48 11.45 -3.51
N GLN A 33 -0.78 11.27 -2.22
CA GLN A 33 0.09 11.64 -1.09
C GLN A 33 0.64 10.41 -0.35
N GLY A 34 0.52 9.21 -0.93
CA GLY A 34 1.03 7.98 -0.34
C GLY A 34 2.53 7.81 -0.51
N GLU A 35 3.07 6.76 0.12
CA GLU A 35 4.50 6.46 0.20
C GLU A 35 5.13 6.24 -1.18
N LEU A 36 4.41 5.61 -2.12
CA LEU A 36 4.93 5.44 -3.48
C LEU A 36 5.08 6.79 -4.18
N ALA A 37 4.12 7.70 -3.98
CA ALA A 37 4.21 9.03 -4.56
C ALA A 37 5.36 9.84 -3.93
N ALA A 38 5.55 9.75 -2.61
CA ALA A 38 6.66 10.36 -1.91
C ALA A 38 8.02 9.81 -2.39
N ALA A 39 8.18 8.49 -2.44
CA ALA A 39 9.39 7.82 -2.92
C ALA A 39 9.74 8.27 -4.35
N CYS A 40 8.78 8.22 -5.27
CA CYS A 40 9.01 8.66 -6.65
C CYS A 40 9.36 10.15 -6.74
N ARG A 41 8.68 11.02 -5.97
CA ARG A 41 8.89 12.46 -5.99
C ARG A 41 10.31 12.83 -5.53
N TYR A 42 10.72 12.34 -4.37
CA TYR A 42 12.06 12.64 -3.85
C TYR A 42 13.15 12.02 -4.71
N PHE A 43 12.88 10.84 -5.29
CA PHE A 43 13.83 10.21 -6.21
C PHE A 43 14.05 11.06 -7.47
N THR A 44 13.00 11.53 -8.13
CA THR A 44 13.13 12.33 -9.36
C THR A 44 13.72 13.71 -9.08
N GLN A 45 13.37 14.31 -7.94
CA GLN A 45 13.98 15.57 -7.48
C GLN A 45 15.49 15.38 -7.24
N GLY A 46 15.91 14.35 -6.50
CA GLY A 46 17.32 14.07 -6.24
C GLY A 46 18.14 13.79 -7.49
N LEU A 47 17.55 13.15 -8.51
CA LEU A 47 18.22 12.95 -9.79
C LEU A 47 18.50 14.27 -10.54
N SER A 48 17.61 15.24 -10.40
CA SER A 48 17.63 16.52 -11.13
C SER A 48 18.35 17.63 -10.36
N ASP A 49 18.82 17.35 -9.15
CA ASP A 49 19.48 18.32 -8.28
C ASP A 49 20.98 18.43 -8.54
N ASP A 50 21.47 19.66 -8.64
CA ASP A 50 22.88 20.00 -8.82
C ASP A 50 23.63 20.19 -7.50
N ASP A 51 22.93 20.49 -6.40
CA ASP A 51 23.56 20.63 -5.09
C ASP A 51 23.82 19.23 -4.49
N PRO A 52 25.09 18.85 -4.24
CA PRO A 52 25.39 17.50 -3.78
C PRO A 52 24.74 17.15 -2.43
N GLY A 53 24.61 18.11 -1.52
CA GLY A 53 24.03 17.88 -0.19
C GLY A 53 22.53 17.67 -0.25
N ARG A 54 21.82 18.50 -1.03
CA ARG A 54 20.38 18.35 -1.23
C ARG A 54 20.04 17.09 -2.00
N LYS A 55 20.84 16.76 -3.02
CA LYS A 55 20.74 15.49 -3.76
C LYS A 55 20.82 14.29 -2.83
N ASP A 56 21.83 14.24 -1.96
CA ASP A 56 22.04 13.12 -1.04
C ASP A 56 20.84 12.97 -0.09
N MET A 57 20.42 14.07 0.53
CA MET A 57 19.23 14.10 1.40
C MET A 57 17.96 13.62 0.69
N LEU A 58 17.72 14.05 -0.55
CA LEU A 58 16.54 13.62 -1.33
C LEU A 58 16.59 12.13 -1.65
N MET A 59 17.76 11.61 -1.99
CA MET A 59 17.94 10.18 -2.29
C MET A 59 17.82 9.31 -1.02
N ASP A 60 18.28 9.81 0.12
CA ASP A 60 18.09 9.17 1.43
C ASP A 60 16.60 9.06 1.78
N ILE A 61 15.86 10.17 1.69
CA ILE A 61 14.41 10.20 1.95
C ILE A 61 13.68 9.29 0.96
N ALA A 62 13.97 9.39 -0.34
CA ALA A 62 13.34 8.53 -1.35
C ALA A 62 13.51 7.03 -1.05
N THR A 63 14.67 6.65 -0.53
CA THR A 63 14.98 5.27 -0.16
C THR A 63 14.26 4.86 1.13
N GLU A 64 14.11 5.76 2.09
CA GLU A 64 13.30 5.57 3.29
C GLU A 64 11.81 5.38 2.95
N GLU A 65 11.25 6.17 2.03
CA GLU A 65 9.83 6.05 1.65
C GLU A 65 9.50 4.70 0.98
N LEU A 66 10.47 4.05 0.33
CA LEU A 66 10.29 2.67 -0.14
C LEU A 66 10.15 1.66 1.01
N SER A 67 10.78 1.94 2.16
CA SER A 67 10.62 1.14 3.37
C SER A 67 9.27 1.38 4.03
N HIS A 68 8.79 2.63 4.04
CA HIS A 68 7.41 2.94 4.46
C HIS A 68 6.37 2.24 3.57
N LEU A 69 6.58 2.26 2.25
CA LEU A 69 5.73 1.55 1.30
C LEU A 69 5.67 0.04 1.59
N GLU A 70 6.80 -0.60 1.92
CA GLU A 70 6.86 -2.01 2.32
C GLU A 70 6.07 -2.26 3.61
N ILE A 71 6.16 -1.35 4.59
CA ILE A 71 5.41 -1.43 5.85
C ILE A 71 3.90 -1.34 5.59
N ILE A 72 3.45 -0.36 4.81
CA ILE A 72 2.02 -0.18 4.49
C ILE A 72 1.49 -1.38 3.70
N GLY A 73 2.23 -1.85 2.68
CA GLY A 73 1.84 -3.03 1.91
C GLY A 73 1.76 -4.29 2.77
N THR A 74 2.67 -4.43 3.75
CA THR A 74 2.65 -5.53 4.72
C THR A 74 1.41 -5.45 5.62
N LEU A 75 1.06 -4.26 6.13
CA LEU A 75 -0.15 -4.05 6.93
C LEU A 75 -1.42 -4.43 6.15
N VAL A 76 -1.55 -3.97 4.91
CA VAL A 76 -2.68 -4.32 4.03
C VAL A 76 -2.77 -5.83 3.85
N GLY A 77 -1.64 -6.49 3.55
CA GLY A 77 -1.58 -7.94 3.41
C GLY A 77 -1.99 -8.68 4.69
N MET A 78 -1.53 -8.22 5.86
CA MET A 78 -1.88 -8.81 7.16
C MET A 78 -3.36 -8.64 7.50
N LEU A 79 -3.92 -7.44 7.28
CA LEU A 79 -5.33 -7.12 7.56
C LEU A 79 -6.30 -7.92 6.67
N ASN A 80 -5.88 -8.30 5.46
CA ASN A 80 -6.68 -9.11 4.54
C ASN A 80 -6.53 -10.63 4.72
N LYS A 81 -5.64 -11.13 5.60
CA LYS A 81 -5.42 -12.58 5.77
C LYS A 81 -6.67 -13.36 6.20
N GLY A 82 -7.51 -12.77 7.05
CA GLY A 82 -8.76 -13.43 7.50
C GLY A 82 -9.75 -13.68 6.35
N ALA A 83 -9.87 -12.73 5.43
CA ALA A 83 -10.74 -12.86 4.27
C ALA A 83 -10.27 -13.98 3.32
N LYS A 84 -8.96 -14.17 3.15
CA LYS A 84 -8.41 -15.26 2.32
C LYS A 84 -8.74 -16.66 2.86
N GLY A 85 -8.70 -16.85 4.18
CA GLY A 85 -9.05 -18.13 4.81
C GLY A 85 -10.51 -18.49 4.56
N ALA A 86 -11.42 -17.54 4.81
CA ALA A 86 -12.86 -17.73 4.55
C ALA A 86 -13.17 -17.96 3.06
N LEU A 87 -12.51 -17.23 2.16
CA LEU A 87 -12.64 -17.41 0.70
C LEU A 87 -12.18 -18.80 0.23
N ALA A 88 -11.10 -19.34 0.81
CA ALA A 88 -10.53 -20.62 0.42
C ALA A 88 -11.33 -21.82 0.95
N GLU A 89 -12.00 -21.67 2.09
CA GLU A 89 -12.75 -22.76 2.74
C GLU A 89 -14.14 -22.99 2.14
N GLY A 90 -14.68 -22.04 1.35
CA GLY A 90 -15.93 -22.23 0.61
C GLY A 90 -17.17 -22.47 1.51
N THR A 91 -17.05 -22.13 2.79
CA THR A 91 -18.04 -22.42 3.85
C THR A 91 -19.19 -21.42 3.89
N GLU A 92 -19.05 -20.25 3.30
CA GLU A 92 -20.10 -19.24 3.19
C GLU A 92 -20.78 -19.29 1.84
N SER A 93 -22.12 -19.18 1.82
CA SER A 93 -22.84 -18.94 0.55
C SER A 93 -22.33 -17.65 -0.09
N GLU A 94 -22.29 -17.56 -1.43
CA GLU A 94 -21.80 -16.36 -2.15
C GLU A 94 -22.43 -15.06 -1.62
N ALA A 95 -23.69 -15.11 -1.19
CA ALA A 95 -24.43 -13.98 -0.63
C ALA A 95 -24.00 -13.57 0.80
N GLU A 96 -23.44 -14.47 1.59
CA GLU A 96 -22.96 -14.22 2.94
C GLU A 96 -21.51 -13.70 2.91
N LEU A 97 -20.69 -14.27 2.02
CA LEU A 97 -19.37 -13.77 1.68
C LEU A 97 -19.41 -12.36 1.09
N TYR A 98 -20.32 -12.10 0.15
CA TYR A 98 -20.47 -10.75 -0.43
C TYR A 98 -20.93 -9.75 0.63
N ARG A 99 -21.80 -10.17 1.57
CA ARG A 99 -22.24 -9.34 2.70
C ARG A 99 -21.10 -9.09 3.69
N SER A 100 -20.30 -10.08 4.05
CA SER A 100 -19.18 -9.90 4.99
C SER A 100 -18.09 -8.98 4.41
N LEU A 101 -17.86 -9.05 3.10
CA LEU A 101 -16.94 -8.15 2.37
C LEU A 101 -17.48 -6.71 2.20
N THR A 102 -18.80 -6.51 2.17
CA THR A 102 -19.42 -5.19 1.95
C THR A 102 -19.94 -4.53 3.23
N ALA A 103 -20.14 -5.29 4.32
CA ALA A 103 -20.73 -4.80 5.58
C ALA A 103 -19.91 -3.69 6.26
N ASN A 104 -18.59 -3.64 6.01
CA ASN A 104 -17.69 -2.66 6.62
C ASN A 104 -17.61 -1.33 5.83
N GLY A 105 -18.51 -1.12 4.85
CA GLY A 105 -18.78 0.21 4.29
C GLY A 105 -17.70 0.80 3.38
N ASN A 106 -16.83 -0.03 2.80
CA ASN A 106 -15.84 0.42 1.82
C ASN A 106 -15.58 -0.59 0.71
N ASP A 107 -14.84 -0.18 -0.32
CA ASP A 107 -14.52 -0.99 -1.50
C ASP A 107 -13.51 -2.13 -1.21
N SER A 108 -13.41 -2.60 0.05
CA SER A 108 -12.51 -3.69 0.46
C SER A 108 -12.74 -5.02 -0.27
N HIS A 109 -13.94 -5.22 -0.83
CA HIS A 109 -14.26 -6.35 -1.70
C HIS A 109 -13.41 -6.37 -2.98
N ILE A 110 -13.09 -5.20 -3.56
CA ILE A 110 -12.21 -5.08 -4.74
C ILE A 110 -10.82 -5.64 -4.44
N THR A 111 -10.25 -5.28 -3.29
CA THR A 111 -8.91 -5.75 -2.87
C THR A 111 -8.85 -7.26 -2.73
N SER A 112 -9.89 -7.85 -2.15
CA SER A 112 -9.96 -9.30 -1.92
C SER A 112 -10.20 -10.09 -3.20
N LEU A 113 -11.13 -9.64 -4.06
CA LEU A 113 -11.54 -10.37 -5.26
C LEU A 113 -10.58 -10.19 -6.44
N LEU A 114 -10.15 -8.96 -6.74
CA LEU A 114 -9.33 -8.69 -7.93
C LEU A 114 -7.85 -8.90 -7.68
N TYR A 115 -7.38 -8.59 -6.47
CA TYR A 115 -5.95 -8.60 -6.13
C TYR A 115 -5.58 -9.71 -5.15
N GLY A 116 -6.51 -10.66 -4.94
CA GLY A 116 -6.31 -11.80 -4.06
C GLY A 116 -5.85 -11.37 -2.67
N GLY A 117 -6.35 -10.26 -2.14
CA GLY A 117 -6.04 -9.71 -0.82
C GLY A 117 -4.61 -9.16 -0.63
N GLY A 118 -3.83 -8.99 -1.70
CA GLY A 118 -2.59 -8.21 -1.68
C GLY A 118 -2.85 -6.71 -1.83
N PRO A 119 -1.85 -5.84 -1.61
CA PRO A 119 -1.98 -4.41 -1.84
C PRO A 119 -1.91 -4.08 -3.35
N PRO A 120 -3.00 -3.62 -4.00
CA PRO A 120 -2.93 -3.06 -5.34
C PRO A 120 -2.25 -1.69 -5.37
N LEU A 121 -1.68 -1.32 -6.52
CA LEU A 121 -1.26 0.05 -6.80
C LEU A 121 -2.46 0.95 -7.14
N THR A 122 -3.37 1.08 -6.19
CA THR A 122 -4.54 1.96 -6.25
C THR A 122 -4.68 2.72 -4.94
N ASN A 123 -5.44 3.81 -4.95
CA ASN A 123 -5.85 4.48 -3.72
C ASN A 123 -7.05 3.78 -3.06
N SER A 124 -7.59 4.35 -1.97
CA SER A 124 -8.71 3.76 -1.21
C SER A 124 -10.04 3.73 -1.97
N ALA A 125 -10.17 4.50 -3.06
CA ALA A 125 -11.32 4.52 -3.96
C ALA A 125 -11.11 3.64 -5.22
N GLY A 126 -10.04 2.85 -5.26
CA GLY A 126 -9.72 1.97 -6.39
C GLY A 126 -9.18 2.70 -7.62
N VAL A 127 -8.83 3.99 -7.52
CA VAL A 127 -8.20 4.73 -8.62
C VAL A 127 -6.75 4.27 -8.77
N PRO A 128 -6.32 3.83 -9.96
CA PRO A 128 -4.93 3.42 -10.19
C PRO A 128 -3.94 4.54 -9.89
N TRP A 129 -2.83 4.18 -9.24
CA TRP A 129 -1.72 5.10 -9.07
C TRP A 129 -1.23 5.57 -10.44
N THR A 130 -0.91 6.87 -10.54
CA THR A 130 -0.47 7.48 -11.80
C THR A 130 0.71 8.39 -11.57
N ALA A 131 1.61 8.44 -12.55
CA ALA A 131 2.74 9.37 -12.56
C ALA A 131 2.29 10.84 -12.52
N ALA A 132 1.02 11.14 -12.84
CA ALA A 132 0.45 12.49 -12.71
C ALA A 132 0.41 13.02 -11.26
N TYR A 133 0.64 12.17 -10.26
CA TYR A 133 0.78 12.58 -8.85
C TYR A 133 2.16 13.19 -8.52
N ILE A 134 3.12 13.02 -9.43
CA ILE A 134 4.50 13.42 -9.22
C ILE A 134 4.73 14.77 -9.87
N ASP A 135 5.28 15.67 -9.07
CA ASP A 135 5.80 16.95 -9.54
C ASP A 135 7.30 16.99 -9.25
N THR A 136 8.10 17.39 -10.24
CA THR A 136 9.57 17.39 -10.18
C THR A 136 10.15 18.79 -10.40
N ILE A 137 9.35 19.84 -10.18
CA ILE A 137 9.87 21.22 -10.07
C ILE A 137 10.80 21.39 -8.88
#